data_AF-A0A9R0JN73-F1
#
_entry.id   AF-A0A9R0JN73-F1
#
_cell.length_a   1.000
_cell.length_b   1.000
_cell.length_c   1.000
_cell.angle_alpha   90.00
_cell.angle_beta   90.00
_cell.angle_gamma   90.00
#
_symmetry.space_group_name_H-M   'P 1'
#
loop_
_entity.id
_entity.type
_entity.pdbx_description
1 polymer ?
#
loop_
_entity_poly.entity_id
_entity_poly.type
_entity_poly.pdbx_seq_one_letter_code
_entity_poly.pdbx_strand_id
1 'polypeptide(L)'
;MASTEGLVPITRAYLSSYYDNYPFEPLSDDVATLTTDMRSFITDLQTHTPLTQGESLVVDGVDHQPPHKIDENMWKNREHIEEIIFMLQPPQWPTTLHQQSRLPPIFEHLKLKCENALNTLESFQSKNADNVFNTG
;
A
#
# COMPACT_ATOMS: atom_id res chain seq x y z
N MET A 1 -31.87 7.14 -13.83
CA MET A 1 -30.40 6.93 -13.85
C MET A 1 -29.77 8.30 -13.86
N ALA A 2 -28.91 8.62 -12.88
CA ALA A 2 -28.27 9.93 -12.84
C ALA A 2 -27.29 10.04 -14.02
N SER A 3 -27.42 11.11 -14.81
CA SER A 3 -26.56 11.33 -15.97
C SER A 3 -25.12 11.54 -15.51
N THR A 4 -24.21 10.68 -15.97
CA THR A 4 -22.76 10.79 -15.76
C THR A 4 -22.09 11.69 -16.82
N GLU A 5 -22.90 12.34 -17.64
CA GLU A 5 -22.50 13.18 -18.75
C GLU A 5 -21.83 14.45 -18.20
N GLY A 6 -20.50 14.54 -18.35
CA GLY A 6 -19.67 15.62 -17.82
C GLY A 6 -18.84 15.27 -16.57
N LEU A 7 -18.98 14.06 -16.02
CA LEU A 7 -18.09 13.59 -14.95
C LEU A 7 -16.75 13.19 -15.55
N VAL A 8 -15.73 14.02 -15.34
CA VAL A 8 -14.34 13.66 -15.62
C VAL A 8 -13.98 12.49 -14.70
N PRO A 9 -13.45 11.36 -15.22
CA PRO A 9 -13.01 10.28 -14.36
C PRO A 9 -11.99 10.83 -13.35
N ILE A 10 -12.15 10.48 -12.08
CA ILE A 10 -11.21 10.87 -11.02
C ILE A 10 -9.91 10.11 -11.28
N THR A 11 -9.06 10.70 -12.12
CA THR A 11 -7.75 10.17 -12.45
C THR A 11 -6.72 10.76 -11.50
N ARG A 12 -5.60 10.05 -11.32
CA ARG A 12 -4.45 10.56 -10.56
C ARG A 12 -3.97 11.92 -11.09
N ALA A 13 -4.00 12.11 -12.41
CA ALA A 13 -3.64 13.38 -13.06
C ALA A 13 -4.64 14.51 -12.72
N TYR A 14 -5.94 14.20 -12.68
CA TYR A 14 -6.96 15.16 -12.27
C TYR A 14 -6.81 15.54 -10.78
N LEU A 15 -6.60 14.57 -9.89
CA LEU A 15 -6.35 14.84 -8.47
C LEU A 15 -5.03 15.59 -8.24
N SER A 16 -3.97 15.29 -8.99
CA SER A 16 -2.71 16.04 -8.87
C SER A 16 -2.85 17.49 -9.33
N SER A 17 -3.70 17.75 -10.34
CA SER A 17 -3.97 19.11 -10.83
C SER A 17 -4.64 20.02 -9.80
N TYR A 18 -5.24 19.46 -8.74
CA TYR A 18 -5.71 20.24 -7.60
C TYR A 18 -4.54 20.93 -6.89
N TYR A 19 -3.43 20.22 -6.68
CA TYR A 19 -2.23 20.77 -6.01
C TYR A 19 -1.48 21.78 -6.88
N ASP A 20 -1.67 21.76 -8.21
CA ASP A 20 -1.16 22.81 -9.11
C ASP A 20 -1.80 24.18 -8.81
N ASN A 21 -3.06 24.18 -8.34
CA ASN A 21 -3.82 25.40 -8.00
C ASN A 21 -3.67 25.81 -6.53
N TYR A 22 -3.18 24.90 -5.67
CA TYR A 22 -2.95 25.11 -4.25
C TYR A 22 -1.52 24.69 -3.89
N PRO A 23 -0.50 25.44 -4.35
CA PRO A 23 0.87 25.13 -4.02
C PRO A 23 1.05 25.24 -2.51
N PHE A 24 1.58 24.16 -1.90
CA PHE A 24 2.07 24.25 -0.54
C PHE A 24 3.35 25.08 -0.54
N GLU A 25 3.51 25.93 0.46
CA GLU A 25 4.80 26.56 0.69
C GLU A 25 5.83 25.47 0.98
N PRO A 26 7.00 25.49 0.31
CA PRO A 26 8.09 24.58 0.64
C PRO A 26 8.41 24.67 2.13
N LEU A 27 8.79 23.54 2.73
CA LEU A 27 9.29 23.56 4.09
C LEU A 27 10.48 24.52 4.19
N SER A 28 10.58 25.26 5.30
CA SER A 28 11.72 26.13 5.56
C SER A 28 13.02 25.34 5.52
N ASP A 29 14.10 25.93 4.97
CA ASP A 29 15.46 25.38 5.03
C ASP A 29 15.92 25.14 6.49
N ASP A 30 15.31 25.84 7.45
CA ASP A 30 15.53 25.63 8.88
C ASP A 30 15.15 24.21 9.31
N VAL A 31 14.21 23.55 8.64
CA VAL A 31 13.81 22.17 8.96
C VAL A 31 14.94 21.18 8.66
N ALA A 32 15.63 21.37 7.53
CA ALA A 32 16.79 20.54 7.18
C ALA A 32 17.96 20.77 8.15
N THR A 33 18.17 22.02 8.55
CA THR A 33 19.18 22.41 9.54
C THR A 33 18.88 21.77 10.89
N LEU A 34 17.65 21.93 11.40
CA LEU A 34 17.19 21.35 12.66
C LEU A 34 17.29 19.83 12.67
N THR A 35 16.95 19.17 11.54
CA THR A 35 17.07 17.72 11.40
C THR A 35 18.53 17.27 11.52
N THR A 36 19.45 18.02 10.91
CA THR A 36 20.90 17.76 11.01
C THR A 36 21.38 17.92 12.45
N ASP A 37 21.00 19.00 13.12
CA ASP A 37 21.38 19.26 14.51
C ASP A 37 20.87 18.16 15.45
N MET A 38 19.60 17.78 15.31
CA MET A 38 19.01 16.69 16.10
C MET A 38 19.75 15.37 15.89
N ARG A 39 20.12 15.02 14.64
CA ARG A 39 20.91 13.82 14.35
C ARG A 39 22.29 13.88 15.02
N SER A 40 22.97 15.03 14.97
CA SER A 40 24.25 15.22 15.63
C SER A 40 24.15 14.97 17.14
N PHE A 41 23.14 15.54 17.80
CA PHE A 41 22.90 15.31 19.23
C PHE A 41 22.62 13.84 19.54
N ILE A 42 21.84 13.15 18.71
CA ILE A 42 21.54 11.73 18.90
C ILE A 42 22.82 10.90 18.76
N THR A 43 23.65 11.16 17.75
CA THR A 43 24.94 10.47 17.57
C THR A 43 25.85 10.67 18.77
N ASP A 44 25.97 11.91 19.27
CA ASP A 44 26.77 12.21 20.45
C ASP A 44 26.24 11.46 21.69
N LEU A 45 24.93 11.43 21.91
CA LEU A 45 24.32 10.69 23.01
C LEU A 45 24.56 9.18 22.90
N GLN A 46 24.52 8.61 21.69
CA GLN A 46 24.79 7.19 21.45
C GLN A 46 26.23 6.80 21.81
N THR A 47 27.19 7.73 21.72
CA THR A 47 28.58 7.46 22.16
C THR A 47 28.68 7.23 23.67
N HIS A 48 27.79 7.85 24.44
CA HIS A 48 27.76 7.75 25.90
C HIS A 48 26.74 6.72 26.41
N THR A 49 25.70 6.44 25.63
CA THR A 49 24.63 5.49 25.94
C THR A 49 24.38 4.60 24.71
N PRO A 50 25.04 3.42 24.63
CA PRO A 50 24.83 2.52 23.51
C PRO A 50 23.38 2.06 23.45
N LEU A 51 22.81 2.05 22.25
CA LEU A 51 21.44 1.58 22.02
C LEU A 51 21.32 0.10 22.33
N THR A 52 20.18 -0.30 22.88
CA THR A 52 19.75 -1.69 22.89
C THR A 52 19.40 -2.16 21.49
N GLN A 53 19.34 -3.49 21.28
CA GLN A 53 18.95 -4.07 19.99
C GLN A 53 17.59 -3.57 19.50
N GLY A 54 16.63 -3.35 20.41
CA GLY A 54 15.30 -2.84 20.05
C GLY A 54 15.33 -1.38 19.61
N GLU A 55 16.11 -0.53 20.28
CA GLU A 55 16.23 0.89 19.95
C GLU A 55 17.00 1.11 18.65
N SER A 56 18.02 0.29 18.38
CA SER A 56 18.75 0.32 17.10
C SER A 56 17.83 0.08 15.89
N LEU A 57 16.85 -0.83 16.02
CA LEU A 57 15.87 -1.09 14.96
C LEU A 57 14.95 0.10 14.70
N VAL A 58 14.61 0.86 15.75
CA VAL A 58 13.78 2.06 15.64
C VAL A 58 14.55 3.19 14.95
N VAL A 59 15.82 3.40 15.33
CA VAL A 59 16.69 4.41 14.71
C VAL A 59 16.92 4.09 13.23
N ASP A 60 17.22 2.83 12.90
CA ASP A 60 17.31 2.39 11.50
C ASP A 60 16.01 2.73 10.75
N GLY A 61 14.85 2.40 11.32
CA GLY A 61 13.55 2.66 10.69
C GLY A 61 13.25 4.13 10.37
N VAL A 62 13.83 5.08 11.12
CA VAL A 62 13.68 6.54 10.86
C VAL A 62 14.47 6.98 9.63
N ASP A 63 15.61 6.36 9.37
CA ASP A 63 16.47 6.70 8.23
C ASP A 63 16.10 5.94 6.94
N HIS A 64 15.24 4.92 7.04
CA HIS A 64 14.69 4.27 5.86
C HIS A 64 13.64 5.16 5.22
N GLN A 65 13.73 5.32 3.89
CA GLN A 65 12.67 5.94 3.13
C GLN A 65 11.38 5.14 3.40
N PRO A 66 10.31 5.78 3.94
CA PRO A 66 9.07 5.08 4.19
C PRO A 66 8.66 4.44 2.86
N PRO A 67 8.27 3.15 2.84
CA PRO A 67 7.93 2.46 1.61
C PRO A 67 6.86 3.28 0.89
N HIS A 68 7.29 3.96 -0.18
CA HIS A 68 6.39 4.76 -0.99
C HIS A 68 5.34 3.81 -1.53
N LYS A 69 4.10 3.99 -1.04
CA LYS A 69 2.88 3.34 -1.51
C LYS A 69 2.63 1.94 -0.93
N ILE A 70 2.54 1.86 0.40
CA ILE A 70 1.83 0.73 1.03
C ILE A 70 0.40 0.65 0.46
N ASP A 71 -0.26 1.77 0.17
CA ASP A 71 -1.63 1.75 -0.39
C ASP A 71 -1.70 1.27 -1.85
N GLU A 72 -0.87 1.79 -2.77
CA GLU A 72 -0.95 1.48 -4.21
C GLU A 72 -0.57 0.03 -4.47
N ASN A 73 0.47 -0.47 -3.78
CA ASN A 73 0.87 -1.86 -3.90
C ASN A 73 -0.16 -2.80 -3.25
N MET A 74 -0.75 -2.42 -2.11
CA MET A 74 -1.78 -3.25 -1.47
C MET A 74 -3.11 -3.24 -2.24
N TRP A 75 -3.46 -2.13 -2.91
CA TRP A 75 -4.63 -2.07 -3.77
C TRP A 75 -4.46 -2.90 -5.04
N LYS A 76 -3.29 -2.84 -5.70
CA LYS A 76 -2.98 -3.73 -6.84
C LYS A 76 -2.95 -5.20 -6.43
N ASN A 77 -2.40 -5.50 -5.25
CA ASN A 77 -2.43 -6.87 -4.72
C ASN A 77 -3.87 -7.37 -4.50
N ARG A 78 -4.75 -6.50 -3.98
CA ARG A 78 -6.17 -6.81 -3.83
C ARG A 78 -6.83 -7.08 -5.19
N GLU A 79 -6.65 -6.17 -6.15
CA GLU A 79 -7.19 -6.29 -7.51
C GLU A 79 -6.78 -7.60 -8.16
N HIS A 80 -5.49 -7.96 -8.11
CA HIS A 80 -5.00 -9.23 -8.66
C HIS A 80 -5.62 -10.45 -7.98
N ILE A 81 -5.79 -10.44 -6.65
CA ILE A 81 -6.40 -11.56 -5.93
C ILE A 81 -7.87 -11.71 -6.32
N GLU A 82 -8.61 -10.61 -6.42
CA GLU A 82 -10.01 -10.59 -6.86
C GLU A 82 -10.15 -11.09 -8.30
N GLU A 83 -9.25 -10.70 -9.20
CA GLU A 83 -9.20 -11.20 -10.59
C GLU A 83 -8.91 -12.70 -10.67
N ILE A 84 -7.97 -13.20 -9.86
CA ILE A 84 -7.70 -14.64 -9.78
C ILE A 84 -8.94 -15.40 -9.30
N ILE A 85 -9.63 -14.92 -8.25
CA ILE A 85 -10.86 -15.54 -7.74
C ILE A 85 -11.96 -15.53 -8.80
N PHE A 86 -12.07 -14.45 -9.57
CA PHE A 86 -13.00 -14.30 -10.68
C PHE A 86 -12.71 -15.37 -11.75
N MET A 87 -11.47 -15.45 -12.25
CA MET A 87 -11.06 -16.44 -13.26
C MET A 87 -11.26 -17.89 -12.81
N LEU A 88 -11.13 -18.17 -11.51
CA LEU A 88 -11.32 -19.51 -10.95
C LEU A 88 -12.79 -19.94 -10.86
N GLN A 89 -13.77 -19.04 -11.11
CA GLN A 89 -15.18 -19.43 -11.13
C GLN A 89 -15.50 -20.31 -12.36
N PRO A 90 -16.23 -21.43 -12.21
CA PRO A 90 -16.58 -22.32 -13.31
C PRO A 90 -17.18 -21.65 -14.56
N PRO A 91 -18.03 -20.62 -14.47
CA PRO A 91 -18.60 -19.95 -15.65
C PRO A 91 -17.56 -19.26 -16.55
N GLN A 92 -16.34 -19.02 -16.04
CA GLN A 92 -15.29 -18.30 -16.77
C GLN A 92 -14.29 -19.22 -17.44
N TRP A 93 -14.41 -20.52 -17.20
CA TRP A 93 -13.45 -21.46 -17.74
C TRP A 93 -13.64 -21.60 -19.25
N PRO A 94 -12.53 -21.59 -20.00
CA PRO A 94 -12.54 -22.06 -21.37
C PRO A 94 -13.21 -23.43 -21.50
N THR A 95 -13.92 -23.67 -22.60
CA THR A 95 -14.59 -24.95 -22.90
C THR A 95 -13.64 -26.16 -22.87
N THR A 96 -12.35 -25.95 -23.13
CA THR A 96 -11.29 -26.96 -23.02
C THR A 96 -11.00 -27.39 -21.59
N LEU A 97 -11.18 -26.50 -20.61
CA LEU A 97 -10.94 -26.77 -19.20
C LEU A 97 -12.09 -27.55 -18.55
N HIS A 98 -13.33 -27.35 -19.01
CA HIS A 98 -14.49 -28.13 -18.56
C HIS A 98 -14.36 -29.64 -18.85
N GLN A 99 -13.54 -30.03 -19.84
CA GLN A 99 -13.32 -31.42 -20.22
C GLN A 99 -12.29 -32.13 -19.32
N GLN A 100 -11.57 -31.39 -18.48
CA GLN A 100 -10.50 -31.93 -17.63
C GLN A 100 -10.99 -32.16 -16.19
N SER A 101 -11.38 -33.39 -15.87
CA SER A 101 -11.96 -33.77 -14.57
C SER A 101 -11.04 -33.62 -13.35
N ARG A 102 -9.72 -33.43 -13.55
CA ARG A 102 -8.72 -33.32 -12.46
C ARG A 102 -8.47 -31.89 -11.96
N LEU A 103 -8.83 -30.88 -12.74
CA LEU A 103 -8.56 -29.49 -12.40
C LEU A 103 -9.57 -28.83 -11.43
N PRO A 104 -10.87 -29.18 -11.43
CA PRO A 104 -11.84 -28.54 -10.54
C PRO A 104 -11.45 -28.55 -9.06
N PRO A 105 -10.98 -29.68 -8.47
CA PRO A 105 -10.57 -29.70 -7.05
C PRO A 105 -9.34 -28.83 -6.76
N ILE A 106 -8.43 -28.72 -7.73
CA ILE A 106 -7.21 -27.89 -7.60
C ILE A 106 -7.60 -26.41 -7.62
N PHE A 107 -8.50 -26.02 -8.52
CA PHE A 107 -9.00 -24.65 -8.62
C PHE A 107 -9.84 -24.26 -7.40
N GLU A 108 -10.64 -25.17 -6.84
CA GLU A 108 -11.32 -24.95 -5.55
C GLU A 108 -10.32 -24.69 -4.42
N HIS A 109 -9.27 -25.51 -4.33
CA HIS A 109 -8.24 -25.33 -3.29
C HIS A 109 -7.46 -24.01 -3.47
N LEU A 110 -7.13 -23.64 -4.71
CA LEU A 110 -6.47 -22.38 -5.01
C LEU A 110 -7.38 -21.18 -4.70
N LYS A 111 -8.66 -21.25 -5.10
CA LYS A 111 -9.66 -20.23 -4.81
C LYS A 111 -9.78 -20.00 -3.30
N LEU A 112 -9.86 -21.07 -2.51
CA LEU A 112 -9.95 -20.96 -1.05
C LEU A 112 -8.70 -20.30 -0.43
N LYS A 113 -7.51 -20.55 -0.98
CA LYS A 113 -6.29 -19.84 -0.58
C LYS A 113 -6.33 -18.35 -0.92
N CYS A 114 -6.79 -18.00 -2.12
CA CYS A 114 -6.95 -16.62 -2.55
C CYS A 114 -8.00 -15.89 -1.71
N GLU A 115 -9.13 -16.51 -1.40
CA GLU A 115 -10.17 -15.95 -0.52
C GLU A 115 -9.64 -15.71 0.90
N ASN A 116 -8.86 -16.63 1.46
CA ASN A 116 -8.22 -16.43 2.77
C ASN A 116 -7.19 -15.29 2.74
N ALA A 117 -6.40 -15.19 1.68
CA ALA A 117 -5.46 -14.09 1.48
C ALA A 117 -6.20 -12.75 1.35
N LEU A 118 -7.28 -12.70 0.59
CA LEU A 118 -8.14 -11.52 0.42
C LEU A 118 -8.72 -11.07 1.77
N ASN A 119 -9.31 -11.98 2.55
CA ASN A 119 -9.85 -11.66 3.88
C ASN A 119 -8.78 -11.09 4.82
N THR A 120 -7.57 -11.64 4.77
CA THR A 120 -6.44 -11.14 5.57
C THR A 120 -6.04 -9.74 5.14
N LEU A 121 -5.95 -9.51 3.82
CA LEU A 121 -5.61 -8.21 3.25
C LEU A 121 -6.67 -7.15 3.56
N GLU A 122 -7.96 -7.48 3.43
CA GLU A 122 -9.07 -6.58 3.79
C GLU A 122 -9.11 -6.27 5.29
N SER A 123 -8.83 -7.27 6.13
CA SER A 123 -8.71 -7.08 7.59
C SER A 123 -7.53 -6.17 7.94
N PHE A 124 -6.43 -6.28 7.20
CA PHE A 124 -5.29 -5.37 7.35
C PHE A 124 -5.64 -3.96 6.88
N GLN A 125 -6.24 -3.82 5.70
CA GLN A 125 -6.65 -2.54 5.12
C GLN A 125 -7.64 -1.82 6.02
N SER A 126 -8.68 -2.50 6.52
CA SER A 126 -9.68 -1.90 7.43
C SER A 126 -9.08 -1.41 8.75
N LYS A 127 -8.09 -2.12 9.31
CA LYS A 127 -7.40 -1.70 10.55
C LYS A 127 -6.38 -0.58 10.33
N ASN A 128 -5.83 -0.46 9.13
CA ASN A 128 -4.77 0.49 8.82
C ASN A 128 -5.25 1.66 7.96
N ALA A 129 -6.49 1.68 7.48
CA ALA A 129 -7.06 2.76 6.66
C ALA A 129 -6.91 4.13 7.34
N ASP A 130 -7.03 4.18 8.67
CA ASP A 130 -6.86 5.39 9.47
C ASP A 130 -5.39 5.69 9.83
N ASN A 131 -4.48 4.71 9.67
CA ASN A 131 -3.06 4.79 10.03
C ASN A 131 -2.13 5.00 8.82
N VAL A 132 -2.64 4.87 7.59
CA VAL A 132 -1.89 5.25 6.38
C VAL A 132 -1.87 6.77 6.32
N PHE A 133 -0.94 7.36 7.07
CA PHE A 133 -0.61 8.76 6.91
C PHE A 133 -0.14 8.97 5.48
N ASN A 134 -0.87 9.80 4.74
CA ASN A 134 -0.41 10.35 3.49
C ASN A 134 0.75 11.30 3.82
N THR A 135 1.95 10.73 3.98
CA THR A 135 3.19 11.50 4.05
C THR A 135 3.50 11.94 2.62
N GLY A 136 2.71 12.90 2.13
CA GLY A 136 3.03 13.67 0.94
C GLY A 136 4.27 14.53 1.17
#